data_AF-A0A6I3X0D7-F1
#
_entry.id   AF-A0A6I3X0D7-F1
#
_cell.length_a   1.000
_cell.length_b   1.000
_cell.length_c   1.000
_cell.angle_alpha   90.00
_cell.angle_beta   90.00
_cell.angle_gamma   90.00
#
_symmetry.space_group_name_H-M   'P 1'
#
loop_
_entity.id
_entity.type
_entity.pdbx_description
1 polymer ?
#
loop_
_entity_poly.entity_id
_entity_poly.type
_entity_poly.pdbx_seq_one_letter_code
_entity_poly.pdbx_strand_id
1 'polypeptide(L)' 'REQEIVRMRFGLDDGQARTLEEVGREFGVTRERVRQIEAKTLAKLRQPQRSQKLKEFLDVE' A
#
# COMPACT_ATOMS: atom_id res chain seq x y z
N ARG A 1 11.86 -1.91 1.40
CA ARG A 1 11.10 -3.07 1.92
C ARG A 1 9.61 -2.80 2.21
N GLU A 2 9.18 -2.13 3.31
CA GLU A 2 7.73 -1.91 3.57
C GLU A 2 7.04 -1.10 2.45
N GLN A 3 7.73 -0.09 1.91
CA GLN A 3 7.23 0.70 0.78
C GLN A 3 7.08 -0.11 -0.51
N GLU A 4 8.01 -1.03 -0.81
CA GLU A 4 7.94 -1.89 -2.00
C GLU A 4 6.79 -2.90 -1.90
N ILE A 5 6.56 -3.46 -0.70
CA ILE A 5 5.41 -4.32 -0.41
C ILE A 5 4.10 -3.58 -0.74
N VAL A 6 3.98 -2.31 -0.34
CA VAL A 6 2.80 -1.48 -0.62
C VAL A 6 2.70 -1.12 -2.10
N ARG A 7 3.80 -0.73 -2.74
CA ARG A 7 3.80 -0.39 -4.18
C ARG A 7 3.38 -1.58 -5.03
N MET A 8 3.92 -2.76 -4.76
CA MET A 8 3.55 -4.00 -5.43
C MET A 8 2.10 -4.42 -5.13
N ARG A 9 1.66 -4.29 -3.87
CA ARG A 9 0.28 -4.61 -3.46
C ARG A 9 -0.76 -3.82 -4.26
N PHE A 10 -0.50 -2.54 -4.50
CA PHE A 10 -1.41 -1.63 -5.19
C PHE A 10 -1.05 -1.40 -6.67
N GLY A 11 -0.06 -2.12 -7.22
CA GLY A 11 0.36 -1.98 -8.62
C GLY A 11 0.87 -0.57 -8.96
N LEU A 12 1.51 0.12 -8.01
CA LEU A 12 1.95 1.50 -8.20
C LEU A 12 3.13 1.65 -9.17
N ASP A 13 3.81 0.55 -9.50
CA ASP A 13 4.97 0.55 -10.41
C ASP A 13 4.63 -0.09 -11.78
N ASP A 14 3.79 -1.13 -11.83
CA ASP A 14 3.45 -1.90 -13.04
C ASP A 14 1.95 -1.87 -13.42
N GLY A 15 1.12 -1.17 -12.65
CA GLY A 15 -0.33 -1.11 -12.82
C GLY A 15 -1.08 -2.37 -12.38
N GLN A 16 -0.39 -3.39 -11.86
CA GLN A 16 -0.98 -4.68 -11.51
C GLN A 16 -0.99 -4.88 -9.99
N ALA A 17 -2.17 -4.77 -9.39
CA ALA A 17 -2.35 -5.06 -7.98
C ALA A 17 -2.16 -6.57 -7.71
N ARG A 18 -1.33 -6.89 -6.72
CA ARG A 18 -1.10 -8.28 -6.27
C ARG A 18 -1.85 -8.58 -4.99
N THR A 19 -2.18 -9.83 -4.74
CA THR A 19 -2.82 -10.27 -3.49
C THR A 19 -1.83 -10.27 -2.32
N LEU A 20 -2.35 -10.28 -1.08
CA LEU A 20 -1.52 -10.40 0.12
C LEU A 20 -0.63 -11.66 0.11
N GLU A 21 -1.11 -12.74 -0.50
CA GLU A 21 -0.41 -14.01 -0.57
C GLU A 21 0.72 -13.99 -1.60
N GLU A 22 0.49 -13.43 -2.79
CA GLU A 22 1.52 -13.25 -3.82
C GLU A 22 2.65 -12.35 -3.33
N VAL A 23 2.31 -11.21 -2.74
CA VAL A 23 3.31 -10.30 -2.15
C VAL A 23 4.04 -10.99 -0.99
N GLY A 24 3.35 -11.79 -0.18
CA GLY A 24 3.97 -12.56 0.89
C GLY A 24 5.02 -13.54 0.37
N ARG A 25 4.68 -14.31 -0.67
CA ARG A 25 5.59 -15.27 -1.32
C ARG A 25 6.83 -14.58 -1.90
N GLU A 26 6.65 -13.44 -2.57
CA GLU A 26 7.75 -12.71 -3.22
C GLU A 26 8.72 -12.05 -2.23
N PHE A 27 8.21 -11.55 -1.10
CA PHE A 27 9.05 -10.91 -0.07
C PHE A 27 9.53 -11.86 1.04
N GLY A 28 9.17 -13.15 0.96
CA GLY A 28 9.49 -14.15 1.98
C GLY A 28 8.85 -13.85 3.33
N VAL A 29 7.62 -13.35 3.34
CA VAL A 29 6.87 -12.97 4.56
C VAL A 29 5.48 -13.61 4.57
N THR A 30 4.89 -13.71 5.75
CA THR A 30 3.52 -14.25 5.87
C THR A 30 2.49 -13.28 5.29
N ARG A 31 1.35 -13.83 4.83
CA ARG A 31 0.18 -13.05 4.41
C ARG A 31 -0.24 -12.02 5.46
N GLU A 32 -0.24 -12.43 6.73
CA GLU A 32 -0.60 -11.57 7.85
C GLU A 32 0.38 -10.41 8.03
N ARG A 33 1.68 -10.65 7.78
CA ARG A 33 2.68 -9.58 7.82
C ARG A 33 2.41 -8.52 6.75
N VAL A 34 2.02 -8.92 5.54
CA VAL A 34 1.62 -7.99 4.46
C VAL A 34 0.39 -7.17 4.89
N ARG A 35 -0.62 -7.83 5.49
CA ARG A 35 -1.84 -7.16 6.00
C ARG A 35 -1.51 -6.10 7.05
N GLN A 36 -0.61 -6.40 7.98
CA GLN A 36 -0.18 -5.44 9.01
C GLN A 36 0.53 -4.22 8.42
N ILE A 37 1.40 -4.44 7.42
CA ILE A 37 2.10 -3.36 6.72
C ILE A 37 1.10 -2.47 5.96
N GLU A 38 0.11 -3.08 5.30
CA GLU A 38 -0.95 -2.34 4.61
C GLU A 38 -1.75 -1.46 5.59
N ALA A 39 -2.24 -2.04 6.69
CA ALA A 39 -2.99 -1.32 7.71
C ALA A 39 -2.19 -0.14 8.31
N LYS A 40 -0.92 -0.38 8.65
CA LYS A 40 0.00 0.65 9.16
C LYS A 40 0.24 1.76 8.15
N THR A 41 0.34 1.42 6.86
CA THR A 41 0.59 2.39 5.80
C THR A 41 -0.63 3.24 5.53
N LEU A 42 -1.81 2.63 5.40
CA LEU A 42 -3.07 3.37 5.25
C LEU A 42 -3.34 4.29 6.44
N ALA A 43 -3.05 3.84 7.67
CA ALA A 43 -3.15 4.68 8.86
C ALA A 43 -2.23 5.92 8.79
N LYS A 44 -0.98 5.75 8.31
CA LYS A 44 -0.06 6.87 8.09
C LYS A 44 -0.53 7.82 6.99
N LEU A 45 -1.10 7.30 5.90
CA LEU A 45 -1.58 8.11 4.78
C LEU A 45 -2.83 8.92 5.13
N ARG A 46 -3.67 8.44 6.05
CA ARG A 46 -4.84 9.18 6.55
C ARG A 46 -4.49 10.36 7.46
N GLN A 47 -3.24 10.51 7.90
CA GLN A 47 -2.85 11.64 8.76
C GLN A 47 -3.01 12.98 8.01
N PRO A 48 -3.64 14.01 8.59
CA PRO A 48 -3.95 15.28 7.90
C PRO A 48 -2.76 15.93 7.20
N GLN A 49 -1.58 15.88 7.83
CA GLN A 49 -0.34 16.43 7.30
C GLN A 49 0.14 15.73 6.01
N ARG A 50 -0.19 14.45 5.84
CA ARG A 50 0.22 13.63 4.69
C ARG A 50 -0.89 13.46 3.65
N SER A 51 -2.14 13.46 4.09
CA SER A 51 -3.29 13.37 3.20
C SER A 51 -3.56 14.65 2.43
N GLN A 52 -3.03 15.81 2.85
CA GLN A 52 -3.28 17.08 2.18
C GLN A 52 -2.91 17.04 0.68
N LYS A 53 -1.77 16.43 0.32
CA LYS A 53 -1.38 16.24 -1.09
C LYS A 53 -2.23 15.21 -1.83
N LEU A 54 -2.86 14.28 -1.10
CA LEU A 54 -3.71 13.24 -1.68
C LEU A 54 -5.15 13.71 -1.87
N LYS A 55 -5.60 14.72 -1.10
CA LYS A 55 -6.94 15.32 -1.22
C LYS A 55 -7.15 15.92 -2.61
N GLU A 56 -6.12 16.53 -3.20
CA GLU A 56 -6.16 17.10 -4.55
C GLU A 56 -6.51 16.06 -5.64
N PHE A 57 -6.32 14.76 -5.34
CA PHE A 57 -6.67 13.66 -6.25
C PHE A 57 -8.04 13.04 -5.98
N LEU A 58 -8.75 13.48 -4.92
CA LEU A 58 -10.12 13.04 -4.61
C LEU A 58 -11.18 13.94 -5.25
N ASP A 59 -10.80 15.16 -5.67
CA ASP A 59 -11.66 16.11 -6.37
C ASP A 59 -11.71 15.79 -7.88
N VAL A 60 -12.10 14.56 -8.22
CA VAL A 60 -12.42 14.18 -9.60
C VAL A 60 -13.94 13.97 -9.65
N GLU A 61 -14.63 14.90 -10.31
CA GLU A 61 -16.07 14.84 -10.63
C GLU A 61 -16.46 13.58 -11.42
#